data_AF-A0A2N9M6T5-F1
#
_entry.id   AF-A0A2N9M6T5-F1
#
_cell.length_a   1.000
_cell.length_b   1.000
_cell.length_c   1.000
_cell.angle_alpha   90.00
_cell.angle_beta   90.00
_cell.angle_gamma   90.00
#
_symmetry.space_group_name_H-M   'P 1'
#
loop_
_entity.id
_entity.type
_entity.pdbx_description
1 polymer ?
#
loop_
_entity_poly.entity_id
_entity_poly.type
_entity_poly.pdbx_seq_one_letter_code
_entity_poly.pdbx_strand_id
1 'polypeptide(L)'
;MTTKITLDNAGRVMIPKALRDELQLAPGDSLQLESEGERIMLQPVRGTMPLRKEDGIWVFRIGEPLSAAATDAVLEELRDERDRKNMGNRK
;
A
#
# COMPACT_ATOMS: atom_id res chain seq x y z
N MET A 1 6.12 -25.76 -1.85
CA MET A 1 7.40 -25.99 -2.56
C MET A 1 8.47 -26.26 -1.51
N THR A 2 9.29 -27.30 -1.65
CA THR A 2 10.40 -27.57 -0.72
C THR A 2 11.71 -27.29 -1.46
N THR A 3 12.50 -26.33 -0.98
CA THR A 3 13.78 -25.96 -1.59
C THR A 3 14.84 -25.81 -0.51
N LYS A 4 16.06 -26.27 -0.80
CA LYS A 4 17.20 -26.13 0.11
C LYS A 4 17.89 -24.80 -0.16
N ILE A 5 17.99 -23.97 0.86
CA ILE A 5 18.67 -22.67 0.82
C ILE A 5 19.86 -22.69 1.78
N THR A 6 20.86 -21.88 1.48
CA THR A 6 22.08 -21.74 2.28
C THR A 6 22.10 -20.40 2.99
N LEU A 7 22.75 -20.36 4.13
CA LEU A 7 23.10 -19.11 4.82
C LEU A 7 24.32 -18.50 4.14
N ASP A 8 24.30 -17.19 3.90
CA ASP A 8 25.51 -16.49 3.46
C ASP A 8 26.46 -16.22 4.64
N ASN A 9 27.65 -15.68 4.35
CA ASN A 9 28.66 -15.37 5.36
C ASN A 9 28.21 -14.32 6.40
N ALA A 10 27.18 -13.54 6.07
CA ALA A 10 26.61 -12.53 6.97
C ALA A 10 25.45 -13.09 7.81
N GLY A 11 25.15 -14.39 7.72
CA GLY A 11 24.07 -15.01 8.46
C GLY A 11 22.67 -14.79 7.87
N ARG A 12 22.58 -14.45 6.57
CA ARG A 12 21.30 -14.16 5.90
C ARG A 12 20.86 -15.32 5.02
N VAL A 13 19.55 -15.47 4.89
CA VAL A 13 18.92 -16.42 3.98
C VAL A 13 18.37 -15.68 2.76
N MET A 14 18.65 -16.19 1.56
CA MET A 14 18.09 -15.64 0.33
C MET A 14 16.72 -16.25 0.04
N ILE A 15 15.71 -15.39 -0.12
CA ILE A 15 14.37 -15.81 -0.56
C ILE A 15 14.37 -15.94 -2.10
N PRO A 16 14.10 -17.14 -2.66
CA PRO A 16 14.04 -17.34 -4.10
C PRO A 16 13.06 -16.37 -4.78
N LYS A 17 13.37 -15.94 -6.01
CA LYS A 17 12.54 -14.97 -6.75
C LYS A 17 11.09 -15.40 -6.86
N ALA A 18 10.83 -16.67 -7.20
CA ALA A 18 9.47 -17.19 -7.32
C ALA A 18 8.64 -17.00 -6.04
N LEU A 19 9.25 -17.23 -4.86
CA LEU A 19 8.58 -17.05 -3.57
C LEU A 19 8.42 -15.56 -3.21
N ARG A 20 9.38 -14.70 -3.58
CA ARG A 20 9.23 -13.25 -3.43
C ARG A 20 8.07 -12.71 -4.25
N ASP A 21 7.93 -13.17 -5.49
CA ASP A 21 6.86 -12.72 -6.39
C ASP A 21 5.49 -13.22 -5.89
N GLU A 22 5.40 -14.48 -5.46
CA GLU A 22 4.18 -15.08 -4.88
C GLU A 22 3.74 -14.37 -3.60
N LEU A 23 4.67 -14.07 -2.70
CA LEU A 23 4.40 -13.38 -1.44
C LEU A 23 4.41 -11.86 -1.56
N GLN A 24 4.58 -11.29 -2.77
CA GLN A 24 4.67 -9.86 -3.04
C GLN A 24 5.68 -9.13 -2.12
N LEU A 25 6.91 -9.63 -2.04
CA LEU A 25 7.98 -9.08 -1.21
C LEU A 25 8.85 -8.11 -2.01
N ALA A 26 8.99 -6.90 -1.49
CA ALA A 26 9.89 -5.88 -2.02
C ALA A 26 11.10 -5.64 -1.09
N PRO A 27 12.23 -5.12 -1.61
CA PRO A 27 13.31 -4.65 -0.75
C PRO A 27 12.82 -3.61 0.26
N GLY A 28 13.13 -3.80 1.54
CA GLY A 28 12.66 -2.94 2.62
C GLY A 28 11.37 -3.40 3.32
N ASP A 29 10.70 -4.44 2.80
CA ASP A 29 9.56 -5.04 3.49
C ASP A 29 9.98 -5.65 4.84
N SER A 30 9.13 -5.46 5.85
CA SER A 30 9.30 -6.06 7.16
C SER A 30 8.66 -7.45 7.21
N LEU A 31 9.36 -8.41 7.81
CA LEU A 31 8.85 -9.75 8.08
C LEU A 31 8.78 -9.98 9.59
N GLN A 32 7.67 -10.52 10.07
CA GLN A 32 7.54 -11.10 11.39
C GLN A 32 8.22 -12.47 11.38
N LEU A 33 9.07 -12.72 12.38
CA LEU A 33 9.76 -13.99 12.58
C LEU A 33 9.23 -14.62 13.87
N GLU A 34 8.71 -15.83 13.73
CA GLU A 34 8.34 -16.70 14.84
C GLU A 34 9.22 -17.93 14.81
N SER A 35 9.66 -18.40 15.98
CA SER A 35 10.54 -19.56 16.12
C SER A 35 9.88 -20.61 16.98
N GLU A 36 9.83 -21.84 16.49
CA GLU A 36 9.27 -23.00 17.19
C GLU A 36 10.20 -24.21 17.00
N GLY A 37 10.92 -24.59 18.06
CA GLY A 37 11.91 -25.67 17.99
C GLY A 37 12.99 -25.39 16.94
N GLU A 38 13.08 -26.27 15.94
CA GLU A 38 14.01 -26.15 14.79
C GLU A 38 13.38 -25.47 13.56
N ARG A 39 12.19 -24.88 13.71
CA ARG A 39 11.46 -24.23 12.61
C ARG A 39 11.38 -22.73 12.86
N ILE A 40 11.51 -21.98 11.78
CA ILE A 40 11.14 -20.56 11.76
C ILE A 40 10.00 -20.36 10.78
N MET A 41 9.05 -19.51 11.15
CA MET A 41 7.97 -19.03 10.32
C MET A 41 8.21 -17.55 10.03
N LEU A 42 8.22 -17.19 8.76
CA LEU A 42 8.37 -15.81 8.30
C LEU A 42 7.07 -15.36 7.67
N GLN A 43 6.48 -14.27 8.17
CA GLN A 43 5.25 -13.70 7.64
C GLN A 43 5.45 -12.23 7.30
N PRO A 44 4.98 -11.73 6.14
CA PRO A 44 5.05 -10.30 5.83
C PRO A 44 4.24 -9.47 6.81
N VAL A 45 4.86 -8.45 7.39
CA VAL A 45 4.15 -7.45 8.18
C VAL A 45 3.44 -6.52 7.21
N ARG A 46 2.19 -6.85 6.92
CA ARG A 46 1.32 -5.97 6.15
C ARG A 46 0.74 -4.94 7.11
N GLY A 47 0.76 -3.67 6.71
CA GLY A 47 0.00 -2.65 7.40
C GLY A 47 -1.47 -3.04 7.33
N THR A 48 -2.00 -3.56 8.44
CA THR A 48 -3.44 -3.72 8.60
C THR A 48 -3.99 -2.31 8.79
N MET A 49 -4.29 -1.64 7.68
CA MET A 49 -5.32 -0.61 7.68
C MET A 49 -6.62 -1.38 7.54
N PRO A 50 -7.30 -1.75 8.64
CA PRO A 50 -8.57 -2.46 8.51
C PRO A 50 -9.51 -1.58 7.70
N LEU A 51 -10.23 -2.20 6.76
CA LEU A 51 -11.40 -1.58 6.16
C LEU A 51 -12.31 -1.12 7.30
N ARG A 52 -12.62 0.16 7.35
CA ARG A 52 -13.57 0.71 8.33
C ARG A 52 -14.91 0.88 7.67
N LYS A 53 -15.98 0.54 8.38
CA LYS A 53 -17.33 0.79 7.89
C LYS A 53 -17.71 2.23 8.25
N GLU A 54 -17.83 3.09 7.24
CA GLU A 54 -18.25 4.50 7.37
C GLU A 54 -19.55 4.67 6.56
N ASP A 55 -20.62 5.12 7.22
CA ASP A 55 -21.95 5.31 6.61
C ASP A 55 -22.48 4.12 5.80
N GLY A 56 -22.18 2.90 6.25
CA GLY A 56 -22.60 1.67 5.59
C GLY A 56 -21.66 1.15 4.50
N ILE A 57 -20.61 1.90 4.15
CA ILE A 57 -19.65 1.59 3.10
C ILE A 57 -18.31 1.16 3.72
N TRP A 58 -17.65 0.16 3.15
CA TRP A 58 -16.29 -0.21 3.55
C TRP A 58 -15.28 0.77 2.94
N VAL A 59 -14.58 1.50 3.80
CA VAL A 59 -13.59 2.52 3.43
C VAL A 59 -12.19 2.02 3.74
N PHE A 60 -11.33 2.10 2.72
CA PHE A 60 -9.88 1.91 2.82
C PHE A 60 -9.22 3.29 2.76
N ARG A 61 -8.68 3.79 3.88
CA ARG A 61 -7.89 5.03 3.88
C ARG A 61 -6.41 4.70 3.67
N ILE A 62 -5.81 5.31 2.66
CA ILE A 62 -4.37 5.27 2.39
C ILE A 62 -3.83 6.67 2.64
N GLY A 63 -2.80 6.80 3.50
CA GLY A 63 -2.12 8.07 3.75
C GLY A 63 -2.83 9.00 4.74
N GLU A 64 -2.28 10.20 4.90
CA GLU A 64 -2.88 11.24 5.74
C GLU A 64 -4.16 11.82 5.10
N PRO A 65 -5.17 12.19 5.91
CA PRO A 65 -6.35 12.87 5.41
C PRO A 65 -5.96 14.17 4.69
N LEU A 66 -6.47 14.36 3.47
CA LEU A 66 -6.39 15.66 2.81
C LEU A 66 -7.16 16.69 3.64
N SER A 67 -6.60 17.90 3.77
CA SER A 67 -7.32 18.98 4.43
C SER A 67 -8.52 19.42 3.58
N ALA A 68 -9.57 19.91 4.25
CA ALA A 68 -10.73 20.49 3.56
C ALA A 68 -10.28 21.60 2.60
N ALA A 69 -9.39 22.48 3.07
CA ALA A 69 -8.83 23.58 2.28
C ALA A 69 -8.14 23.11 0.98
N ALA A 70 -7.40 21.99 1.01
CA ALA A 70 -6.76 21.45 -0.20
C ALA A 70 -7.81 20.97 -1.22
N THR A 71 -8.92 20.38 -0.75
CA THR A 71 -10.00 19.91 -1.61
C THR A 71 -10.84 21.08 -2.13
N ASP A 72 -11.08 22.10 -1.29
CA ASP A 72 -11.84 23.30 -1.63
C ASP A 72 -11.16 24.10 -2.75
N ALA A 73 -9.83 24.26 -2.68
CA ALA A 73 -9.05 24.95 -3.70
C ALA A 73 -9.17 24.26 -5.08
N VAL A 74 -9.05 22.93 -5.12
CA VAL A 74 -9.22 22.15 -6.36
C VAL A 74 -10.67 22.28 -6.88
N LEU A 75 -11.66 22.28 -5.99
CA LEU A 75 -13.06 22.42 -6.38
C LEU A 75 -13.35 23.79 -6.99
N GLU A 76 -12.78 24.86 -6.42
CA GLU A 76 -12.89 26.23 -6.92
C GLU A 76 -12.25 26.37 -8.31
N GLU A 77 -11.03 25.86 -8.49
CA GLU A 77 -10.35 25.86 -9.79
C GLU A 77 -11.19 25.14 -10.88
N LEU A 78 -11.74 23.97 -10.56
CA LEU A 78 -12.60 23.23 -11.47
C LEU A 78 -13.92 23.96 -11.77
N ARG A 79 -14.45 24.75 -10.84
CA ARG A 79 -15.64 25.59 -11.08
C ARG A 79 -15.30 26.73 -12.04
N ASP A 80 -14.21 27.43 -11.80
CA ASP A 80 -13.76 28.55 -12.64
C ASP A 80 -13.42 28.10 -14.06
N GLU A 81 -12.81 26.93 -14.22
CA GLU A 81 -12.57 26.34 -15.54
C GLU A 81 -13.88 26.04 -16.28
N ARG A 82 -14.86 25.44 -15.59
CA ARG A 82 -16.19 25.18 -16.16
C ARG A 82 -16.91 26.47 -16.55
N ASP A 83 -16.86 27.49 -15.69
CA ASP A 83 -17.53 28.76 -15.95
C ASP A 83 -16.90 29.47 -17.14
N ARG A 84 -15.57 29.50 -17.25
CA ARG A 84 -14.87 29.99 -18.44
C ARG A 84 -15.28 29.24 -19.71
N LYS A 85 -15.37 27.92 -19.65
CA LYS A 85 -15.81 27.09 -20.78
C LYS A 85 -17.27 27.36 -21.17
N ASN A 86 -18.15 27.55 -20.19
CA ASN A 86 -19.57 27.84 -20.42
C ASN A 86 -19.80 29.24 -20.98
N MET A 87 -18.94 30.20 -20.66
CA MET A 87 -19.01 31.57 -21.18
C MET A 87 -18.52 31.72 -22.63
N GLY A 88 -17.93 30.67 -23.21
CA GLY A 88 -17.44 30.63 -24.58
C GLY A 88 -18.37 29.92 -25.57
N ASN A 89 -19.56 30.48 -25.83
CA ASN A 89 -20.26 30.37 -27.14
C ASN A 89 -21.51 31.28 -27.24
N ARG A 90 -21.38 32.57 -26.92
CA ARG A 90 -22.35 33.57 -27.41
C ARG A 90 -21.84 34.14 -28.72
N LYS A 91 -22.28 33.51 -29.82
CA LYS A 91 -22.29 34.13 -31.16
C LYS A 91 -23.35 35.22 -31.20
#